data_AF-A0A350P3V1-F1
#
_entry.id   AF-A0A350P3V1-F1
#
_cell.length_a   1.000
_cell.length_b   1.000
_cell.length_c   1.000
_cell.angle_alpha   90.00
_cell.angle_beta   90.00
_cell.angle_gamma   90.00
#
_symmetry.space_group_name_H-M   'P 1'
#
loop_
_entity.id
_entity.type
_entity.pdbx_description
1 polymer ?
#
loop_
_entity_poly.entity_id
_entity_poly.type
_entity_poly.pdbx_seq_one_letter_code
_entity_poly.pdbx_strand_id
1 'polypeptide(L)'
;MSAFQRQLDILQFVPFAPRKVSSRQIFENLQNCGHHNIDMRTVQRDLVSLENIGLFGLDVDKRSKPYGWFINANFKKLNVSLMDGNTALAFKVLEQSGATLPNSTLKEMQPYFAKASQVLEQDSESLLTHWLRSVADSQISQPLIPPEIDA
;
A
#
# COMPACT_ATOMS: atom_id res chain seq x y z
N MET A 1 10.10 -24.87 7.30
CA MET A 1 9.36 -23.67 6.84
C MET A 1 9.96 -23.16 5.53
N SER A 2 9.15 -22.58 4.64
CA SER A 2 9.57 -22.10 3.30
C SER A 2 10.43 -20.83 3.38
N ALA A 3 11.34 -20.65 2.42
CA ALA A 3 12.14 -19.42 2.29
C ALA A 3 11.28 -18.16 2.08
N PHE A 4 10.14 -18.31 1.42
CA PHE A 4 9.21 -17.22 1.17
C PHE A 4 8.58 -16.67 2.46
N GLN A 5 8.12 -17.54 3.36
CA GLN A 5 7.52 -17.11 4.64
C GLN A 5 8.52 -16.30 5.46
N ARG A 6 9.77 -16.77 5.54
CA ARG A 6 10.84 -16.05 6.25
C ARG A 6 11.11 -14.67 5.67
N GLN A 7 11.08 -14.54 4.34
CA GLN A 7 11.24 -13.24 3.68
C GLN A 7 10.08 -12.28 4.00
N LEU A 8 8.84 -12.78 4.06
CA LEU A 8 7.70 -11.99 4.53
C LEU A 8 7.85 -11.58 6.00
N ASP A 9 8.27 -12.49 6.87
CA ASP A 9 8.50 -12.20 8.28
C ASP A 9 9.62 -11.17 8.48
N ILE A 10 10.70 -11.23 7.69
CA ILE A 10 11.76 -10.20 7.67
C ILE A 10 11.14 -8.83 7.40
N LEU A 11 10.30 -8.71 6.37
CA LEU A 11 9.69 -7.43 5.98
C LEU A 11 8.79 -6.85 7.09
N GLN A 12 8.16 -7.69 7.91
CA GLN A 12 7.35 -7.23 9.05
C GLN A 12 8.20 -6.56 10.16
N PHE A 13 9.48 -6.93 10.29
CA PHE A 13 10.38 -6.34 11.28
C PHE A 13 11.15 -5.11 10.77
N VAL A 14 11.09 -4.81 9.47
CA VAL A 14 11.77 -3.65 8.90
C VAL A 14 10.90 -2.41 9.11
N PRO A 15 11.40 -1.37 9.79
CA PRO A 15 10.65 -0.14 9.98
C PRO A 15 10.69 0.75 8.73
N PHE A 16 9.74 1.67 8.63
CA PHE A 16 9.82 2.78 7.68
C PHE A 16 10.84 3.83 8.13
N ALA A 17 11.51 4.46 7.15
CA ALA A 17 12.39 5.61 7.39
C ALA A 17 11.68 6.72 8.21
N PRO A 18 12.38 7.42 9.12
CA PRO A 18 13.83 7.43 9.34
C PRO A 18 14.35 6.34 10.29
N ARG A 19 13.47 5.51 10.86
CA ARG A 19 13.85 4.42 11.76
C ARG A 19 14.56 3.32 10.96
N LYS A 20 15.47 2.61 11.62
CA LYS A 20 16.29 1.55 11.01
C LYS A 20 16.43 0.39 11.96
N VAL A 21 16.62 -0.81 11.43
CA VAL A 21 16.87 -2.03 12.20
C VAL A 21 18.13 -2.72 11.70
N SER A 22 18.94 -3.25 12.60
CA SER A 22 20.13 -4.02 12.21
C SER A 22 19.75 -5.45 11.79
N SER A 23 20.55 -6.07 10.93
CA SER A 23 20.35 -7.50 10.59
C SER A 23 20.37 -8.41 11.81
N ARG A 24 21.08 -8.01 12.88
CA ARG A 24 21.16 -8.79 14.12
C ARG A 24 19.83 -8.74 14.88
N GLN A 25 19.23 -7.57 14.98
CA GLN A 25 17.90 -7.41 15.58
C GLN A 25 16.84 -8.19 14.80
N ILE A 26 16.89 -8.17 13.46
CA ILE A 26 15.99 -8.99 12.62
C ILE A 26 16.19 -10.48 12.92
N PHE A 27 17.44 -10.94 13.02
CA PHE A 27 17.76 -12.33 13.34
C PHE A 27 17.23 -12.75 14.72
N GLU A 28 17.41 -11.90 15.74
CA GLU A 28 16.87 -12.13 17.09
C GLU A 28 15.33 -12.18 17.07
N ASN A 29 14.67 -11.27 16.36
CA ASN A 29 13.21 -11.27 16.20
C ASN A 29 12.69 -12.52 15.49
N LEU A 30 13.37 -12.98 14.43
CA LEU A 30 13.00 -14.20 13.72
C LEU A 30 13.11 -15.44 14.61
N GLN A 31 14.19 -15.56 15.39
CA GLN A 31 14.32 -16.67 16.35
C GLN A 31 13.16 -16.68 17.35
N ASN A 32 12.80 -15.50 17.90
CA ASN A 32 11.69 -15.34 18.82
C ASN A 32 10.33 -15.70 18.20
N CYS A 33 10.18 -15.57 16.88
CA CYS A 33 8.97 -15.93 16.12
C CYS A 33 8.97 -17.36 15.60
N GLY A 34 9.85 -18.24 16.10
CA GLY A 34 9.85 -19.67 15.78
C GLY A 34 10.89 -20.10 14.74
N HIS A 35 11.73 -19.19 14.25
CA HIS A 35 12.80 -19.51 13.28
C HIS A 35 14.11 -19.89 13.99
N HIS A 36 14.13 -20.98 14.77
CA HIS A 36 15.31 -21.37 15.57
C HIS A 36 16.46 -22.00 14.77
N ASN A 37 16.17 -22.54 13.56
CA ASN A 37 17.13 -23.31 12.76
C ASN A 37 17.81 -22.48 11.65
N ILE A 38 17.73 -21.15 11.70
CA ILE A 38 18.37 -20.28 10.70
C ILE A 38 19.64 -19.68 11.27
N ASP A 39 20.59 -19.36 10.38
CA ASP A 39 21.80 -18.64 10.74
C ASP A 39 21.75 -17.17 10.30
N MET A 40 22.66 -16.38 10.83
CA MET A 40 22.79 -14.97 10.50
C MET A 40 23.08 -14.74 9.00
N ARG A 41 23.84 -15.65 8.36
CA ARG A 41 24.18 -15.57 6.93
C ARG A 41 22.94 -15.69 6.05
N THR A 42 21.98 -16.53 6.43
CA THR A 42 20.71 -16.70 5.73
C THR A 42 19.89 -15.42 5.77
N VAL A 43 19.75 -14.79 6.94
CA VAL A 43 19.03 -13.52 7.08
C VAL A 43 19.67 -12.41 6.24
N GLN A 44 21.01 -12.30 6.28
CA GLN A 44 21.74 -11.34 5.45
C GLN A 44 21.51 -11.57 3.95
N ARG A 45 21.55 -12.83 3.50
CA ARG A 45 21.29 -13.19 2.09
C ARG A 45 19.86 -12.86 1.68
N ASP A 46 18.88 -13.11 2.53
CA ASP A 46 17.48 -12.79 2.24
C ASP A 46 17.25 -11.27 2.18
N LEU A 47 17.87 -10.50 3.08
CA LEU A 47 17.82 -9.04 3.04
C LEU A 47 18.39 -8.47 1.72
N VAL A 48 19.56 -8.98 1.30
CA VAL A 48 20.14 -8.60 0.00
C VAL A 48 19.25 -9.03 -1.16
N SER A 49 18.64 -10.21 -1.09
CA SER A 49 17.69 -10.67 -2.11
C SER A 49 16.47 -9.75 -2.19
N LEU A 50 15.91 -9.34 -1.05
CA LEU A 50 14.75 -8.45 -0.97
C LEU A 50 15.06 -7.03 -1.46
N GLU A 51 16.25 -6.51 -1.13
CA GLU A 51 16.78 -5.24 -1.65
C GLU A 51 16.87 -5.29 -3.18
N ASN A 52 17.52 -6.32 -3.72
CA ASN A 52 17.74 -6.47 -5.16
C ASN A 52 16.46 -6.61 -5.97
N ILE A 53 15.41 -7.20 -5.40
CA ILE A 53 14.10 -7.33 -6.05
C ILE A 53 13.45 -5.95 -6.23
N GLY A 54 13.72 -4.98 -5.34
CA GLY A 54 13.22 -3.61 -5.45
C GLY A 54 11.71 -3.43 -5.25
N LEU A 55 10.94 -4.52 -5.11
CA LEU A 55 9.47 -4.49 -4.98
C LEU A 55 8.97 -4.03 -3.60
N PHE A 56 9.82 -4.04 -2.57
CA PHE A 56 9.39 -3.75 -1.20
C PHE A 56 9.91 -2.41 -0.67
N GLY A 57 10.66 -1.65 -1.49
CA GLY A 57 11.29 -0.41 -1.06
C GLY A 57 12.32 -0.57 0.05
N LEU A 58 12.82 -1.80 0.23
CA LEU A 58 13.84 -2.12 1.21
C LEU A 58 15.16 -1.47 0.80
N ASP A 59 15.73 -0.70 1.70
CA ASP A 59 16.98 0.03 1.52
C ASP A 59 17.86 -0.15 2.77
N VAL A 60 19.15 0.18 2.63
CA VAL A 60 20.15 -0.06 3.66
C VAL A 60 21.07 1.14 3.83
N ASP A 61 21.20 1.59 5.07
CA ASP A 61 22.18 2.59 5.45
C ASP A 61 23.54 1.91 5.73
N LYS A 62 24.48 2.14 4.80
CA LYS A 62 25.86 1.63 4.87
C LYS A 62 26.85 2.63 5.50
N ARG A 63 26.40 3.79 6.02
CA ARG A 63 27.27 4.86 6.55
C ARG A 63 28.00 4.45 7.83
N SER A 64 27.39 3.61 8.66
CA SER A 64 27.98 3.13 9.92
C SER A 64 27.61 1.68 10.18
N LYS A 65 28.53 0.92 10.81
CA LYS A 65 28.20 -0.41 11.31
C LYS A 65 27.55 -0.32 12.71
N PRO A 66 26.57 -1.17 13.03
CA PRO A 66 25.94 -2.15 12.15
C PRO A 66 25.06 -1.47 11.09
N TYR A 67 25.04 -2.02 9.86
CA TYR A 67 24.19 -1.49 8.79
C TYR A 67 22.72 -1.53 9.19
N GLY A 68 22.00 -0.46 8.86
CA GLY A 68 20.60 -0.28 9.23
C GLY A 68 19.68 -0.45 8.03
N TRP A 69 18.76 -1.40 8.10
CA TRP A 69 17.74 -1.68 7.10
C TRP A 69 16.46 -0.90 7.38
N PHE A 70 15.82 -0.40 6.34
CA PHE A 70 14.57 0.36 6.45
C PHE A 70 13.78 0.31 5.13
N ILE A 71 12.47 0.59 5.20
CA ILE A 71 11.65 0.83 4.01
C ILE A 71 11.72 2.33 3.70
N ASN A 72 12.11 2.66 2.46
CA ASN A 72 12.21 4.04 2.00
C ASN A 72 10.84 4.73 2.04
N ALA A 73 10.75 5.92 2.65
CA ALA A 73 9.50 6.68 2.75
C ALA A 73 8.96 7.13 1.38
N ASN A 74 9.85 7.27 0.39
CA ASN A 74 9.50 7.61 -0.99
C ASN A 74 9.10 6.38 -1.81
N PHE A 75 9.21 5.17 -1.25
CA PHE A 75 8.73 3.98 -1.92
C PHE A 75 7.20 4.05 -2.03
N LYS A 76 6.71 4.25 -3.26
CA LYS A 76 5.28 4.15 -3.56
C LYS A 76 4.89 2.70 -3.27
N LYS A 77 4.09 2.49 -2.21
CA LYS A 77 3.64 1.18 -1.72
C LYS A 77 3.35 0.23 -2.89
N LEU A 78 3.86 -1.01 -2.82
CA LEU A 78 3.72 -2.09 -3.83
C LEU A 78 2.32 -2.16 -4.46
N ASN A 79 1.28 -1.94 -3.64
CA ASN A 79 -0.13 -1.96 -4.04
C ASN A 79 -0.49 -0.95 -5.15
N VAL A 80 0.25 0.16 -5.30
CA VAL A 80 0.04 1.12 -6.39
C VAL A 80 0.60 0.57 -7.71
N SER A 81 1.64 -0.28 -7.69
CA SER A 81 2.20 -0.83 -8.93
C SER A 81 1.35 -1.98 -9.48
N LEU A 82 0.84 -2.85 -8.58
CA LEU A 82 0.15 -4.11 -8.90
C LEU A 82 -1.38 -3.99 -9.01
N MET A 83 -1.93 -2.77 -9.06
CA MET A 83 -3.38 -2.54 -9.08
C MET A 83 -4.04 -3.16 -10.32
N ASP A 84 -4.97 -4.09 -10.13
CA ASP A 84 -5.83 -4.66 -11.17
C ASP A 84 -7.07 -3.79 -11.44
N GLY A 85 -7.84 -4.13 -12.48
CA GLY A 85 -9.00 -3.35 -12.92
C GLY A 85 -10.14 -3.24 -11.89
N ASN A 86 -10.47 -4.32 -11.16
CA ASN A 86 -11.53 -4.28 -10.15
C ASN A 86 -11.09 -3.45 -8.95
N THR A 87 -9.82 -3.59 -8.55
CA THR A 87 -9.23 -2.75 -7.50
C THR A 87 -9.24 -1.28 -7.91
N ALA A 88 -8.86 -0.97 -9.17
CA ALA A 88 -8.93 0.38 -9.72
C ALA A 88 -10.37 0.93 -9.69
N LEU A 89 -11.35 0.13 -10.08
CA LEU A 89 -12.76 0.52 -10.02
C LEU A 89 -13.19 0.89 -8.60
N ALA A 90 -12.87 0.04 -7.61
CA ALA A 90 -13.19 0.30 -6.21
C ALA A 90 -12.57 1.61 -5.71
N PHE A 91 -11.31 1.91 -6.08
CA PHE A 91 -10.67 3.17 -5.72
C PHE A 91 -11.33 4.40 -6.38
N LYS A 92 -11.84 4.28 -7.62
CA LYS A 92 -12.58 5.39 -8.26
C LYS A 92 -13.93 5.65 -7.62
N VAL A 93 -14.66 4.59 -7.25
CA VAL A 93 -15.91 4.72 -6.48
C VAL A 93 -15.63 5.38 -5.13
N LEU A 94 -14.55 4.96 -4.46
CA LEU A 94 -14.14 5.55 -3.19
C LEU A 94 -13.79 7.04 -3.35
N GLU A 95 -13.08 7.42 -4.42
CA GLU A 95 -12.77 8.82 -4.74
C GLU A 95 -14.05 9.67 -4.93
N GLN A 96 -15.07 9.12 -5.60
CA GLN A 96 -16.37 9.77 -5.79
C GLN A 96 -17.12 9.99 -4.46
N SER A 97 -17.01 9.03 -3.53
CA SER A 97 -17.58 9.11 -2.17
C SER A 97 -16.78 10.00 -1.19
N GLY A 98 -15.81 10.76 -1.70
CA GLY A 98 -14.77 11.46 -0.92
C GLY A 98 -15.27 12.39 0.18
N ALA A 99 -16.52 12.86 0.12
CA ALA A 99 -17.16 13.63 1.20
C ALA A 99 -17.25 12.87 2.54
N THR A 100 -17.14 11.54 2.51
CA THR A 100 -17.22 10.69 3.71
C THR A 100 -15.84 10.46 4.36
N LEU A 101 -14.74 10.78 3.67
CA LEU A 101 -13.39 10.48 4.12
C LEU A 101 -12.72 11.72 4.75
N PRO A 102 -11.91 11.54 5.82
CA PRO A 102 -11.08 12.63 6.34
C PRO A 102 -10.07 13.14 5.29
N ASN A 103 -9.81 14.44 5.29
CA ASN A 103 -8.83 15.07 4.38
C ASN A 103 -7.44 14.43 4.44
N SER A 104 -7.01 13.96 5.62
CA SER A 104 -5.75 13.24 5.79
C SER A 104 -5.72 11.92 5.01
N THR A 105 -6.84 11.18 5.03
CA THR A 105 -6.99 9.90 4.35
C THR A 105 -7.03 10.10 2.83
N LEU A 106 -7.78 11.10 2.35
CA LEU A 106 -7.80 11.47 0.93
C LEU A 106 -6.40 11.78 0.41
N LYS A 107 -5.62 12.56 1.16
CA LYS A 107 -4.25 12.91 0.80
C LYS A 107 -3.33 11.68 0.73
N GLU A 108 -3.47 10.74 1.65
CA GLU A 108 -2.69 9.49 1.62
C GLU A 108 -3.11 8.58 0.45
N MET A 109 -4.40 8.57 0.09
CA MET A 109 -4.94 7.75 -0.99
C MET A 109 -4.71 8.32 -2.40
N GLN A 110 -4.30 9.59 -2.53
CA GLN A 110 -4.07 10.25 -3.82
C GLN A 110 -3.26 9.43 -4.85
N PRO A 111 -2.15 8.74 -4.47
CA PRO A 111 -1.40 7.93 -5.42
C PRO A 111 -2.20 6.73 -5.97
N TYR A 112 -3.12 6.19 -5.17
CA TYR A 112 -3.99 5.08 -5.56
C TYR A 112 -5.07 5.56 -6.53
N PHE A 113 -5.68 6.72 -6.28
CA PHE A 113 -6.65 7.32 -7.20
C PHE A 113 -6.01 7.66 -8.55
N ALA A 114 -4.79 8.19 -8.54
CA ALA A 114 -4.04 8.48 -9.75
C ALA A 114 -3.74 7.19 -10.55
N LYS A 115 -3.31 6.12 -9.87
CA LYS A 115 -3.08 4.82 -10.52
C LYS A 115 -4.37 4.20 -11.05
N ALA A 116 -5.45 4.24 -10.27
CA ALA A 116 -6.74 3.69 -10.67
C ALA A 116 -7.25 4.34 -11.95
N SER A 117 -7.06 5.65 -12.08
CA SER A 117 -7.36 6.39 -13.31
C SER A 117 -6.52 5.88 -14.48
N GLN A 118 -5.19 5.72 -14.29
CA GLN A 118 -4.33 5.15 -15.33
C GLN A 118 -4.73 3.73 -15.76
N VAL A 119 -5.09 2.86 -14.82
CA VAL A 119 -5.48 1.47 -15.12
C VAL A 119 -6.77 1.42 -15.94
N LEU A 120 -7.77 2.25 -15.62
CA LEU A 120 -9.05 2.28 -16.33
C LEU A 120 -8.97 3.03 -17.67
N GLU A 121 -8.04 3.98 -17.80
CA GLU A 121 -7.77 4.66 -19.08
C GLU A 121 -7.05 3.75 -20.08
N GLN A 122 -6.17 2.85 -19.60
CA GLN A 122 -5.48 1.87 -20.44
C GLN A 122 -6.44 0.90 -21.14
N ASP A 123 -7.60 0.62 -20.52
CA ASP A 123 -8.66 -0.20 -21.09
C ASP A 123 -10.00 0.56 -21.11
N SER A 124 -10.00 1.65 -21.89
CA SER A 124 -11.11 2.60 -21.96
C SER A 124 -12.43 2.03 -22.52
N GLU A 125 -12.37 0.88 -23.22
CA GLU A 125 -13.53 0.14 -23.72
C GLU A 125 -13.99 -0.99 -22.80
N SER A 126 -13.32 -1.19 -21.65
CA SER A 126 -13.73 -2.21 -20.69
C SER A 126 -15.12 -1.95 -20.11
N LEU A 127 -15.80 -3.05 -19.76
CA LEU A 127 -17.07 -3.02 -19.03
C LEU A 127 -16.97 -2.25 -17.70
N LEU A 128 -15.79 -2.26 -17.07
CA LEU A 128 -15.52 -1.54 -15.81
C LEU A 128 -15.56 -0.02 -16.03
N THR A 129 -14.88 0.46 -17.07
CA THR A 129 -14.87 1.88 -17.42
C THR A 129 -16.27 2.35 -17.83
N HIS A 130 -17.01 1.53 -18.57
CA HIS A 130 -18.40 1.83 -18.91
C HIS A 130 -19.29 1.91 -17.67
N TRP A 131 -19.22 0.90 -16.79
CA TRP A 131 -19.99 0.88 -15.55
C TRP A 131 -19.70 2.11 -14.68
N LEU A 132 -18.42 2.47 -14.52
CA LEU A 132 -18.02 3.63 -13.71
C LEU A 132 -18.64 4.94 -14.24
N ARG A 133 -18.78 5.09 -15.55
CA ARG A 133 -19.44 6.27 -16.16
C ARG A 133 -20.96 6.25 -15.98
N SER A 134 -21.55 5.06 -15.88
CA SER A 134 -23.01 4.90 -15.73
C SER A 134 -23.51 5.08 -14.29
N VAL A 135 -22.61 5.01 -13.31
CA VAL A 135 -22.94 5.11 -11.89
C VAL A 135 -22.53 6.49 -11.38
N ALA A 136 -23.46 7.15 -10.69
CA ALA A 136 -23.23 8.43 -10.04
C ALA A 136 -23.72 8.36 -8.60
N ASP A 137 -22.99 9.01 -7.70
CA ASP A 137 -23.36 9.10 -6.29
C ASP A 137 -24.49 10.15 -6.16
N SER A 138 -25.67 9.71 -5.72
CA SER A 138 -26.85 10.55 -5.60
C SER A 138 -27.21 10.70 -4.13
N GLN A 139 -27.31 11.94 -3.64
CA GLN A 139 -27.82 12.16 -2.29
C GLN A 139 -29.32 11.85 -2.27
N ILE A 140 -29.72 10.91 -1.42
CA ILE A 140 -31.12 10.56 -1.13
C ILE A 140 -31.74 11.64 -0.22
N SER A 141 -31.45 12.93 -0.47
CA SER A 141 -32.26 14.00 0.10
C SER A 141 -33.23 14.44 -0.98
N GLN A 142 -34.51 14.06 -0.83
CA GLN A 142 -35.55 14.79 -1.55
C GLN A 142 -35.44 16.26 -1.12
N PRO A 143 -35.35 17.22 -2.05
CA PRO A 143 -35.44 18.62 -1.68
C PRO A 143 -36.79 18.82 -0.99
N LEU A 144 -36.75 19.30 0.26
CA LEU A 144 -37.95 19.63 1.00
C LEU A 144 -38.59 20.84 0.32
N ILE A 145 -39.75 20.63 -0.30
CA ILE A 145 -40.57 21.73 -0.83
C ILE A 145 -41.38 22.27 0.36
N PRO A 146 -41.22 23.54 0.75
CA PRO A 146 -42.06 24.13 1.78
C PRO A 146 -43.52 24.19 1.30
N PRO A 147 -44.51 23.92 2.17
CA PRO A 147 -45.92 24.05 1.81
C PRO A 147 -46.28 25.50 1.51
N GLU A 148 -47.20 25.73 0.57
CA GLU A 148 -47.83 27.03 0.40
C GLU A 148 -48.67 27.34 1.65
N ILE A 149 -48.38 28.45 2.32
CA ILE A 149 -49.16 28.94 3.46
C ILE A 149 -50.16 29.95 2.92
N ASP A 150 -51.44 29.59 2.87
CA ASP A 150 -52.52 30.54 2.61
C ASP A 150 -52.62 31.55 3.77
N ALA A 151 -52.79 32.83 3.43
CA ALA A 151 -52.87 33.95 4.37
C ALA A 151 -54.21 34.04 5.11
#